data_AF-A0A8J5VDL6-F1
#
_entry.id   AF-A0A8J5VDL6-F1
#
_cell.length_a   1.000
_cell.length_b   1.000
_cell.length_c   1.000
_cell.angle_alpha   90.00
_cell.angle_beta   90.00
_cell.angle_gamma   90.00
#
_symmetry.space_group_name_H-M   'P 1'
#
loop_
_entity.id
_entity.type
_entity.pdbx_description
1 polymer ?
#
loop_
_entity_poly.entity_id
_entity_poly.type
_entity_poly.pdbx_seq_one_letter_code
_entity_poly.pdbx_strand_id
1 'polypeptide(L)'
;MKLYLHLQIEKRALEVWGTEETLLEEREKRDVKRQEGKLKKYNKKLKQLRMEVRSSIYNKTKKASHTHKFGKDMYNEEDDTYTRVCIECNFEETFEKM
;
A
#
# COMPACT_ATOMS: atom_id res chain seq x y z
N MET A 1 32.61 -21.36 -12.58
CA MET A 1 32.69 -20.00 -13.18
C MET A 1 33.44 -20.12 -14.50
N LYS A 2 32.91 -19.59 -15.61
CA LYS A 2 33.59 -19.65 -16.92
C LYS A 2 34.43 -18.38 -17.07
N LEU A 3 35.70 -18.53 -17.46
CA LEU A 3 36.62 -17.43 -17.71
C LEU A 3 36.89 -17.37 -19.23
N TYR A 4 36.92 -16.16 -19.77
CA TYR A 4 37.16 -15.90 -21.18
C TYR A 4 38.29 -14.89 -21.32
N LEU A 5 39.05 -15.01 -22.42
CA LEU A 5 40.08 -14.05 -22.74
C LEU A 5 39.44 -12.74 -23.19
N HIS A 6 39.87 -11.61 -22.63
CA HIS A 6 39.30 -10.29 -22.92
C HIS A 6 39.31 -9.97 -24.43
N LEU A 7 40.45 -10.23 -25.07
CA LEU A 7 40.67 -10.01 -26.51
C LEU A 7 39.72 -10.84 -27.40
N GLN A 8 39.32 -12.03 -26.96
CA GLN A 8 38.33 -12.84 -27.67
C GLN A 8 36.92 -12.28 -27.53
N ILE A 9 36.58 -11.73 -26.35
CA ILE A 9 35.29 -11.11 -26.11
C ILE A 9 35.13 -9.83 -26.93
N GLU A 10 36.16 -8.99 -27.01
CA GLU A 10 36.13 -7.76 -27.81
C GLU A 10 35.88 -8.05 -29.29
N LYS A 11 36.62 -9.00 -29.87
CA LYS A 11 36.40 -9.46 -31.26
C LYS A 11 34.96 -9.95 -31.45
N ARG A 12 34.48 -10.78 -30.52
CA ARG A 12 33.11 -11.29 -30.55
C ARG A 12 32.07 -10.18 -30.41
N ALA A 13 32.34 -9.14 -29.60
CA ALA A 13 31.45 -8.01 -29.45
C ALA A 13 31.33 -7.23 -30.76
N LEU A 14 32.44 -7.01 -31.47
CA LEU A 14 32.42 -6.39 -32.80
C LEU A 14 31.68 -7.26 -33.83
N GLU A 15 31.82 -8.58 -33.80
CA GLU A 15 31.03 -9.47 -34.67
C GLU A 15 29.51 -9.39 -34.42
N VAL A 16 29.11 -9.21 -33.16
CA VAL A 16 27.68 -9.21 -32.75
C VAL A 16 27.05 -7.84 -32.96
N TRP A 17 27.76 -6.77 -32.62
CA TRP A 17 27.25 -5.40 -32.64
C TRP A 17 27.65 -4.64 -33.90
N GLY A 18 28.65 -5.10 -34.64
CA GLY A 18 29.14 -4.47 -35.87
C GLY A 18 30.25 -3.47 -35.57
N THR A 19 29.89 -2.31 -35.03
CA THR A 19 30.85 -1.23 -34.71
C THR A 19 30.88 -0.91 -33.22
N GLU A 20 32.00 -0.36 -32.75
CA GLU A 20 32.12 0.06 -31.35
C GLU A 20 31.11 1.15 -30.99
N GLU A 21 30.80 2.05 -31.92
CA GLU A 21 29.79 3.10 -31.74
C GLU A 21 28.41 2.52 -31.40
N THR A 22 27.94 1.53 -32.17
CA THR A 22 26.64 0.89 -31.90
C THR A 22 26.60 0.17 -30.54
N LEU A 23 27.72 -0.43 -30.12
CA LEU A 23 27.84 -1.06 -28.80
C LEU A 23 27.73 -0.03 -27.68
N LEU A 24 28.38 1.13 -27.84
CA LEU A 24 28.32 2.23 -26.88
C LEU A 24 26.91 2.84 -26.82
N GLU A 25 26.26 3.09 -27.95
CA GLU A 25 24.88 3.58 -27.99
C GLU A 25 23.91 2.62 -27.27
N GLU A 26 24.05 1.30 -27.50
CA GLU A 26 23.21 0.30 -26.84
C GLU A 26 23.49 0.19 -25.35
N ARG A 27 24.73 0.42 -24.93
CA ARG A 27 25.09 0.54 -23.51
C ARG A 27 24.42 1.76 -22.87
N GLU A 28 24.49 2.92 -23.51
CA GLU A 28 23.85 4.15 -23.02
C GLU A 28 22.33 4.00 -22.94
N LYS A 29 21.69 3.47 -24.00
CA LYS A 29 20.25 3.16 -24.01
C LYS A 29 19.85 2.27 -22.83
N ARG A 30 20.66 1.25 -22.50
CA ARG A 30 20.40 0.36 -21.36
C ARG A 30 20.56 1.07 -20.02
N ASP A 31 21.55 1.94 -19.88
CA ASP A 31 21.77 2.70 -18.66
C ASP A 31 20.65 3.72 -18.41
N VAL A 32 20.18 4.43 -19.44
CA VAL A 32 19.00 5.30 -19.38
C VAL A 32 17.76 4.50 -18.98
N LYS A 33 17.48 3.37 -19.65
CA LYS A 33 16.35 2.49 -19.30
C LYS A 33 16.42 2.00 -17.85
N ARG A 34 17.62 1.69 -17.34
CA ARG A 34 17.82 1.28 -15.94
C ARG A 34 17.48 2.43 -14.98
N GLN A 35 17.90 3.65 -15.28
CA GLN A 35 17.58 4.83 -14.48
C GLN A 35 16.07 5.11 -14.48
N GLU A 36 15.42 5.10 -15.65
CA GLU A 36 13.98 5.25 -15.75
C GLU A 36 13.22 4.16 -14.97
N GLY A 37 13.67 2.92 -15.06
CA GLY A 37 13.07 1.79 -14.34
C GLY A 37 13.11 1.99 -12.82
N LYS A 38 14.22 2.52 -12.29
CA LYS A 38 14.35 2.88 -10.87
C LYS A 38 13.35 3.97 -10.47
N LEU A 39 13.25 5.05 -11.26
CA LEU A 39 12.31 6.14 -11.01
C LEU A 39 10.85 5.68 -11.07
N LYS A 40 10.48 4.91 -12.11
CA LYS A 40 9.13 4.34 -12.25
C LYS A 40 8.77 3.43 -11.07
N LYS A 41 9.70 2.57 -10.63
CA LYS A 41 9.50 1.70 -9.45
C LYS A 41 9.32 2.51 -8.16
N TYR A 42 10.12 3.56 -7.97
CA TYR A 42 10.00 4.45 -6.82
C TYR A 42 8.65 5.18 -6.81
N ASN A 43 8.25 5.78 -7.94
CA ASN A 43 6.96 6.46 -8.07
C ASN A 43 5.78 5.53 -7.86
N LYS A 44 5.86 4.27 -8.33
CA LYS A 44 4.84 3.25 -8.07
C LYS A 44 4.70 2.97 -6.58
N LYS A 45 5.82 2.80 -5.86
CA LYS A 45 5.81 2.60 -4.39
C LYS A 45 5.21 3.80 -3.67
N LEU A 46 5.57 5.03 -4.04
CA LEU A 46 4.98 6.25 -3.46
C LEU A 46 3.48 6.37 -3.71
N LYS A 47 3.01 6.00 -4.91
CA LYS A 47 1.57 5.97 -5.22
C LYS A 47 0.84 4.95 -4.34
N GLN A 48 1.41 3.75 -4.19
CA GLN A 48 0.85 2.71 -3.34
C GLN A 48 0.77 3.16 -1.87
N LEU A 49 1.86 3.71 -1.33
CA LEU A 49 1.89 4.24 0.03
C LEU A 49 0.81 5.32 0.26
N ARG A 50 0.63 6.24 -0.69
CA ARG A 50 -0.41 7.27 -0.60
C ARG A 50 -1.82 6.66 -0.57
N MET A 51 -2.07 5.60 -1.33
CA MET A 51 -3.36 4.91 -1.32
C MET A 51 -3.61 4.20 0.01
N GLU A 52 -2.61 3.51 0.54
CA GLU A 52 -2.69 2.81 1.83
C GLU A 52 -2.99 3.81 2.97
N VAL A 53 -2.25 4.92 3.05
CA VAL A 53 -2.49 5.97 4.05
C VAL A 53 -3.87 6.61 3.88
N ARG A 54 -4.33 6.84 2.65
CA ARG A 54 -5.69 7.39 2.43
C ARG A 54 -6.77 6.43 2.93
N SER A 55 -6.59 5.13 2.72
CA SER A 55 -7.54 4.12 3.18
C SER A 55 -7.55 3.94 4.70
N SER A 56 -6.43 4.19 5.39
CA SER A 56 -6.40 4.14 6.87
C SER A 56 -7.12 5.34 7.50
N ILE A 57 -7.03 6.52 6.88
CA ILE A 57 -7.70 7.74 7.35
C ILE A 57 -9.21 7.70 7.06
N TYR A 58 -9.61 7.24 5.86
CA TYR A 58 -11.01 7.18 5.44
C TYR A 58 -11.51 5.73 5.46
N ASN A 59 -11.93 5.25 6.64
CA ASN A 59 -12.64 3.99 6.76
C ASN A 59 -14.14 4.21 6.55
N LYS A 60 -14.67 3.88 5.37
CA LYS A 60 -16.13 3.90 5.08
C LYS A 60 -16.93 2.95 5.99
N THR A 61 -16.24 2.02 6.67
CA THR A 61 -16.79 1.09 7.66
C THR A 61 -16.96 1.70 9.06
N LYS A 62 -16.25 2.80 9.39
CA LYS A 62 -16.55 3.57 10.58
C LYS A 62 -17.81 4.37 10.29
N LYS A 63 -18.93 3.97 10.89
CA LYS A 63 -20.17 4.76 10.89
C LYS A 63 -19.82 6.19 11.28
N ALA A 64 -20.41 7.18 10.60
CA ALA A 64 -20.21 8.58 10.93
C ALA A 64 -20.44 8.80 12.44
N SER A 65 -19.61 9.63 13.06
CA SER A 65 -19.84 10.04 14.45
C SER A 65 -21.24 10.66 14.52
N HIS A 66 -22.16 9.99 15.22
CA HIS A 66 -23.52 10.47 15.47
C HIS A 66 -23.72 10.55 16.99
N THR A 67 -24.67 11.38 17.41
CA THR A 67 -25.06 11.48 18.81
C THR A 67 -25.99 10.32 19.14
N HIS A 68 -25.64 9.53 20.16
CA HIS A 68 -26.44 8.37 20.55
C HIS A 68 -27.82 8.80 21.06
N LYS A 69 -28.88 8.36 20.38
CA LYS A 69 -30.25 8.39 20.89
C LYS A 69 -30.60 7.02 21.45
N PHE A 70 -30.69 6.93 22.77
CA PHE A 70 -31.04 5.71 23.47
C PHE A 70 -32.56 5.52 23.51
N GLY A 71 -32.98 4.27 23.31
CA GLY A 71 -34.39 3.87 23.41
C GLY A 71 -34.83 3.60 24.85
N LYS A 72 -35.81 2.71 25.00
CA LYS A 72 -36.33 2.30 26.31
C LYS A 72 -35.28 1.48 27.07
N ASP A 73 -35.15 1.74 28.37
CA ASP A 73 -34.25 0.99 29.25
C ASP A 73 -34.84 -0.40 29.54
N MET A 74 -34.00 -1.42 29.50
CA MET A 74 -34.28 -2.79 29.92
C MET A 74 -33.62 -3.03 31.28
N TYR A 75 -34.37 -3.61 32.21
CA TYR A 75 -33.86 -3.96 33.54
C TYR A 75 -33.36 -5.41 33.53
N ASN A 76 -32.15 -5.62 34.03
CA ASN A 76 -31.53 -6.93 34.20
C ASN A 76 -31.61 -7.32 35.67
N GLU A 77 -32.51 -8.26 35.98
CA GLU A 77 -32.81 -8.71 37.35
C GLU A 77 -31.62 -9.44 38.02
N GLU A 78 -30.70 -10.03 37.24
CA GLU A 78 -29.57 -10.79 37.77
C GLU A 78 -28.48 -9.91 38.40
N ASP A 79 -28.24 -8.75 37.79
CA ASP A 79 -27.12 -7.85 38.14
C ASP A 79 -27.61 -6.51 38.73
N ASP A 80 -28.92 -6.30 38.89
CA ASP A 80 -29.55 -5.04 39.31
C ASP A 80 -29.11 -3.83 38.45
N THR A 81 -28.92 -4.05 37.15
CA THR A 81 -28.46 -3.03 36.18
C THR A 81 -29.50 -2.73 35.12
N TYR A 82 -29.39 -1.55 34.50
CA TYR A 82 -30.19 -1.15 33.35
C TYR A 82 -29.35 -1.16 32.07
N THR A 83 -29.86 -1.77 31.02
CA THR A 83 -29.30 -1.73 29.67
C THR A 83 -30.11 -0.81 28.76
N ARG A 84 -29.43 0.04 27.99
CA ARG A 84 -30.09 0.85 26.95
C ARG A 84 -29.37 0.67 25.62
N VAL A 85 -30.16 0.53 24.54
CA VAL A 85 -29.63 0.36 23.18
C VAL A 85 -29.89 1.61 22.36
N CYS A 86 -28.88 2.07 21.63
CA CYS A 86 -29.01 3.17 20.68
C CYS A 86 -29.77 2.71 19.43
N ILE A 87 -30.84 3.41 19.10
CA ILE A 87 -31.78 3.05 18.02
C ILE A 87 -31.11 3.12 16.63
N GLU A 88 -30.13 4.01 16.45
CA GLU A 88 -29.50 4.27 15.15
C GLU A 88 -28.26 3.39 14.90
N CYS A 89 -27.57 2.92 15.95
CA CYS A 89 -26.30 2.21 15.78
C CYS A 89 -26.15 0.89 16.52
N ASN A 90 -27.16 0.43 17.27
CA ASN A 90 -27.12 -0.81 18.05
C ASN A 90 -26.00 -0.84 19.11
N PHE A 91 -25.57 0.33 19.57
CA PHE A 91 -24.63 0.45 20.69
C PHE A 91 -25.39 0.24 21.99
N GLU A 92 -24.87 -0.61 22.88
CA GLU A 92 -25.50 -0.95 24.16
C GLU A 92 -24.67 -0.38 25.31
N GLU A 93 -25.35 0.22 26.28
CA GLU A 93 -24.74 0.75 27.50
C GLU A 93 -25.46 0.19 28.73
N THR A 94 -24.68 -0.43 29.63
CA THR A 94 -25.11 -0.91 30.95
C THR A 94 -24.80 0.14 32.00
N PHE A 95 -25.77 0.54 32.82
CA PHE A 95 -25.61 1.53 33.87
C PHE A 95 -26.49 1.20 35.08
N GLU A 96 -26.13 1.73 36.24
CA GLU A 96 -26.93 1.65 37.46
C GLU A 96 -27.82 2.90 37.58
N LYS A 97 -29.09 2.74 37.94
CA LYS A 97 -29.97 3.87 38.30
C LYS A 97 -30.01 3.97 39.82
N MET A 98 -29.61 5.12 40.36
CA MET A 98 -29.88 5.49 41.75
C MET A 98 -31.36 5.81 41.97
#